data_AF-A0A674DID0-F1
#
_entry.id   AF-A0A674DID0-F1
#
_cell.length_a   1.000
_cell.length_b   1.000
_cell.length_c   1.000
_cell.angle_alpha   90.00
_cell.angle_beta   90.00
_cell.angle_gamma   90.00
#
_symmetry.space_group_name_H-M   'P 1'
#
loop_
_entity.id
_entity.type
_entity.pdbx_description
1 polymer ?
#
loop_
_entity_poly.entity_id
_entity_poly.type
_entity_poly.pdbx_seq_one_letter_code
_entity_poly.pdbx_strand_id
1 'polypeptide(L)'
;MYWMTVQYDSMGRVVKRELKIGPYANTTQYRYEYDGDGQLSGVKVNDWSTWRYSYDLNGNLHLLNPGNSARLTPLRYDLRDRITRLGDVQYRLDEDGFLSQRGSDVFDYNSKGQLLRAYNKLPGGWSVQYRYDGLGRRVSTRTSLGQHLQFFYADLNHPARVTHIFNHSSSDITSLYYDLQGHLFAMEVSSGEEYYIASDNTGTPLAVFSSNGQMIKQVQYTAYGEVYLDSNPEFQLVVGFHGGLYDTLTKLVHFTQRDYDVLAGRWTSPDYASWSKIGKDPAPFNLYMFKNNNPLSDVLDIKNYVTDVKSWLVMFGFQLSNIIPGFPRHTLYFVEPPYELQLITGVQQAAERHNQAFMALEGRLLNKDPRNHREKPGHWFGTSTPIIGRGVMLALKEGRVVAAVSSMATDDSRKVSLVLNGAIYLDGTHYTQDGCDCHYFVKVGSADSDLLVLGLTSGRKALESGINVTVSGRSRRGATVEFAVPSLALSVRYGLALDVVDEERVRLLELARQRALAGAWLREQQRAKDGKEGSRLWTEGEKQQLLTAGRVQGYDGYYVLPVEQYPELADSSTNIQFLRQNEMGKR
;
A
#
# COMPACT_ATOMS: atom_id res chain seq x y z
N MET A 1 18.69 13.78 33.01
CA MET A 1 17.32 13.77 33.57
C MET A 1 16.35 14.13 32.46
N TYR A 2 15.36 13.26 32.23
CA TYR A 2 14.25 13.48 31.32
C TYR A 2 12.97 13.19 32.09
N TRP A 3 11.95 14.04 31.93
CA TRP A 3 10.59 13.71 32.37
C TRP A 3 9.58 14.35 31.43
N MET A 4 8.42 13.69 31.35
CA MET A 4 7.28 14.13 30.57
C MET A 4 6.00 13.90 31.37
N THR A 5 5.10 14.88 31.35
CA THR A 5 3.70 14.70 31.78
C THR A 5 2.79 14.93 30.59
N VAL A 6 1.72 14.13 30.49
CA VAL A 6 0.71 14.23 29.44
C VAL A 6 -0.65 14.32 30.12
N GLN A 7 -1.48 15.27 29.69
CA GLN A 7 -2.85 15.42 30.17
C GLN A 7 -3.81 15.27 29.00
N TYR A 8 -4.95 14.65 29.29
CA TYR A 8 -5.97 14.32 28.31
C TYR A 8 -7.29 15.02 28.64
N ASP A 9 -8.11 15.26 27.63
CA ASP A 9 -9.50 15.66 27.83
C ASP A 9 -10.44 14.46 28.05
N SER A 10 -11.74 14.72 28.13
CA SER A 10 -12.78 13.71 28.33
C SER A 10 -12.88 12.67 27.20
N MET A 11 -12.34 12.98 26.02
CA MET A 11 -12.32 12.07 24.88
C MET A 11 -10.96 11.36 24.73
N GLY A 12 -10.02 11.54 25.67
CA GLY A 12 -8.70 10.93 25.60
C GLY A 12 -7.73 11.63 24.64
N ARG A 13 -8.03 12.86 24.20
CA ARG A 13 -7.14 13.65 23.34
C ARG A 13 -6.09 14.36 24.19
N VAL A 14 -4.84 14.37 23.74
CA VAL A 14 -3.73 15.05 24.43
C VAL A 14 -3.94 16.56 24.38
N VAL A 15 -4.22 17.21 25.51
CA VAL A 15 -4.46 18.66 25.60
C VAL A 15 -3.29 19.44 26.18
N LYS A 16 -2.41 18.78 26.92
CA LYS A 16 -1.22 19.40 27.49
C LYS A 16 -0.08 18.41 27.63
N ARG A 17 1.14 18.85 27.33
CA ARG A 17 2.38 18.10 27.53
C ARG A 17 3.44 18.99 28.16
N GLU A 18 4.06 18.56 29.25
CA GLU A 18 5.22 19.25 29.83
C GLU A 18 6.45 18.37 29.65
N LEU A 19 7.53 18.97 29.16
CA LEU A 19 8.77 18.28 28.81
C LEU A 19 9.95 18.98 29.48
N LYS A 20 10.78 18.20 30.17
CA LYS A 20 12.12 18.64 30.58
C LYS A 20 13.15 17.69 30.01
N ILE A 21 14.00 18.20 29.12
CA ILE A 21 15.03 17.43 28.43
C ILE A 21 16.40 17.92 28.89
N GLY A 22 17.02 17.16 29.81
CA GLY A 22 18.30 17.53 30.42
C GLY A 22 18.14 18.05 31.85
N PRO A 23 19.13 17.81 32.73
CA PRO A 23 19.02 18.18 34.15
C PRO A 23 18.90 19.69 34.39
N TYR A 24 19.58 20.49 33.58
CA TYR A 24 19.65 21.96 33.70
C TYR A 24 18.74 22.72 32.72
N ALA A 25 17.96 22.01 31.89
CA ALA A 25 17.08 22.63 30.92
C ALA A 25 15.79 23.16 31.56
N ASN A 26 15.22 24.20 30.94
CA ASN A 26 13.91 24.68 31.32
C ASN A 26 12.82 23.67 30.96
N THR A 27 11.75 23.65 31.75
CA THR A 27 10.56 22.88 31.41
C THR A 27 9.80 23.64 30.33
N THR A 28 9.45 22.94 29.25
CA THR A 28 8.65 23.48 28.15
C THR A 28 7.24 22.91 28.24
N GLN A 29 6.24 23.78 28.28
CA GLN A 29 4.84 23.41 28.28
C GLN A 29 4.27 23.56 26.87
N TYR A 30 3.60 22.51 26.39
CA TYR A 30 2.82 22.52 25.15
C TYR A 30 1.34 22.39 25.52
N ARG A 31 0.49 23.21 24.91
CA ARG A 31 -0.97 23.06 24.97
C ARG A 31 -1.52 22.86 23.57
N TYR A 32 -2.47 21.95 23.45
CA TYR A 32 -3.05 21.52 22.18
C TYR A 32 -4.54 21.87 22.16
N GLU A 33 -4.96 22.48 21.06
CA GLU A 33 -6.34 22.89 20.82
C GLU A 33 -6.89 22.10 19.64
N TYR A 34 -8.17 21.76 19.71
CA TYR A 34 -8.87 20.94 18.72
C TYR A 34 -10.12 21.66 18.22
N ASP A 35 -10.48 21.43 16.96
CA ASP A 35 -11.74 21.90 16.40
C ASP A 35 -12.93 21.00 16.81
N GLY A 36 -14.11 21.32 16.26
CA GLY A 36 -15.36 20.61 16.56
C GLY A 36 -15.37 19.14 16.16
N ASP A 37 -14.53 18.75 15.19
CA ASP A 37 -14.39 17.38 14.70
C ASP A 37 -13.23 16.64 15.38
N GLY A 38 -12.55 17.29 16.32
CA GLY A 38 -11.42 16.73 17.06
C GLY A 38 -10.10 16.70 16.30
N GLN A 39 -9.97 17.53 15.26
CA GLN A 39 -8.74 17.71 14.50
C GLN A 39 -7.88 18.78 15.19
N LEU A 40 -6.56 18.60 15.24
CA LEU A 40 -5.65 19.49 15.95
C LEU A 40 -5.65 20.89 15.31
N SER A 41 -6.22 21.90 15.94
CA SER A 41 -6.33 23.25 15.35
C SER A 41 -5.17 24.17 15.70
N GLY A 42 -4.51 23.96 16.84
CA GLY A 42 -3.46 24.85 17.31
C GLY A 42 -2.57 24.27 18.40
N VAL A 43 -1.35 24.79 18.49
CA VAL A 43 -0.36 24.41 19.51
C VAL A 43 0.27 25.67 20.10
N LYS A 44 0.21 25.77 21.43
CA LYS A 44 0.83 26.84 22.20
C LYS A 44 2.05 26.32 22.95
N VAL A 45 3.17 27.05 22.89
CA VAL A 45 4.39 26.77 23.64
C VAL A 45 4.55 27.82 24.75
N ASN A 46 4.57 27.38 26.00
CA ASN A 46 4.59 28.24 27.18
C ASN A 46 3.53 29.35 27.12
N ASP A 47 2.30 28.96 26.73
CA ASP A 47 1.12 29.82 26.51
C ASP A 47 1.19 30.78 25.30
N TRP A 48 2.27 30.76 24.51
CA TRP A 48 2.38 31.50 23.25
C TRP A 48 1.90 30.67 22.07
N SER A 49 1.01 31.20 21.23
CA SER A 49 0.56 30.52 20.01
C SER A 49 1.70 30.37 19.01
N THR A 50 2.08 29.13 18.69
CA THR A 50 3.25 28.82 17.84
C THR A 50 2.83 28.18 16.52
N TRP A 51 1.94 27.20 16.55
CA TRP A 51 1.43 26.54 15.34
C TRP A 51 -0.07 26.64 15.25
N ARG A 52 -0.56 26.84 14.04
CA ARG A 52 -1.98 26.77 13.70
C ARG A 52 -2.16 25.83 12.52
N TYR A 53 -3.22 25.05 12.58
CA TYR A 53 -3.61 24.09 11.56
C TYR A 53 -5.09 24.31 11.21
N SER A 54 -5.45 24.06 9.95
CA SER A 54 -6.83 24.15 9.49
C SER A 54 -7.07 23.14 8.39
N TYR A 55 -8.31 22.69 8.28
CA TYR A 55 -8.69 21.56 7.44
C TYR A 55 -9.84 21.96 6.51
N ASP A 56 -9.89 21.32 5.35
CA ASP A 56 -11.05 21.41 4.45
C ASP A 56 -12.17 20.46 4.88
N LEU A 57 -13.28 20.46 4.12
CA LEU A 57 -14.45 19.62 4.40
C LEU A 57 -14.17 18.11 4.31
N ASN A 58 -13.13 17.70 3.59
CA ASN A 58 -12.71 16.30 3.47
C ASN A 58 -11.63 15.93 4.50
N GLY A 59 -11.29 16.83 5.42
CA GLY A 59 -10.25 16.63 6.43
C GLY A 59 -8.84 16.75 5.88
N ASN A 60 -8.62 17.39 4.73
CA ASN A 60 -7.27 17.69 4.26
C ASN A 60 -6.69 18.91 4.98
N LEU A 61 -5.50 18.80 5.56
CA LEU A 61 -4.76 19.92 6.17
C LEU A 61 -4.41 21.00 5.13
N HIS A 62 -5.23 22.04 4.97
CA HIS A 62 -5.04 23.07 3.92
C HIS A 62 -4.24 24.30 4.36
N LEU A 63 -3.86 24.39 5.64
CA LEU A 63 -3.11 25.52 6.18
C LEU A 63 -2.28 25.08 7.39
N LEU A 64 -0.99 25.41 7.40
CA LEU A 64 -0.10 25.11 8.52
C LEU A 64 1.02 26.14 8.71
N ASN A 65 1.62 26.16 9.90
CA ASN A 65 2.93 26.79 10.15
C ASN A 65 4.04 25.74 9.95
N PRO A 66 4.92 25.86 8.93
CA PRO A 66 5.95 24.86 8.66
C PRO A 66 7.16 25.05 9.58
N GLY A 67 7.65 23.96 10.17
CA GLY A 67 8.81 23.96 11.05
C GLY A 67 8.70 25.01 12.16
N ASN A 68 9.65 25.93 12.22
CA ASN A 68 9.67 27.05 13.18
C ASN A 68 9.22 28.39 12.56
N SER A 69 8.50 28.35 11.43
CA SER A 69 8.08 29.54 10.70
C SER A 69 6.77 30.12 11.23
N ALA A 70 6.76 31.42 11.50
CA ALA A 70 5.53 32.17 11.82
C ALA A 70 4.59 32.33 10.61
N ARG A 71 5.06 32.02 9.39
CA ARG A 71 4.26 32.16 8.15
C ARG A 71 3.26 31.01 8.03
N LEU A 72 1.98 31.36 7.93
CA LEU A 72 0.94 30.43 7.51
C LEU A 72 1.11 30.09 6.03
N THR A 73 1.19 28.80 5.74
CA THR A 73 1.46 28.25 4.42
C THR A 73 0.28 27.39 3.97
N PRO A 74 -0.34 27.68 2.82
CA PRO A 74 -1.47 26.92 2.33
C PRO A 74 -1.04 25.63 1.64
N LEU A 75 -1.86 24.59 1.74
CA LEU A 75 -1.77 23.35 0.97
C LEU A 75 -2.98 23.26 0.05
N ARG A 76 -2.80 22.65 -1.12
CA ARG A 76 -3.86 22.49 -2.14
C ARG A 76 -4.03 21.04 -2.53
N TYR A 77 -5.27 20.69 -2.86
CA TYR A 77 -5.70 19.33 -3.17
C TYR A 77 -6.51 19.32 -4.47
N ASP A 78 -6.53 18.18 -5.15
CA ASP A 78 -7.46 17.93 -6.26
C ASP A 78 -8.75 17.26 -5.76
N LEU A 79 -9.67 16.94 -6.68
CA LEU A 79 -10.94 16.29 -6.37
C LEU A 79 -10.81 14.85 -5.84
N ARG A 80 -9.61 14.27 -5.89
CA ARG A 80 -9.30 12.93 -5.38
C ARG A 80 -8.52 13.01 -4.05
N ASP A 81 -8.55 14.16 -3.38
CA ASP A 81 -7.83 14.46 -2.13
C ASP A 81 -6.30 14.34 -2.23
N ARG A 82 -5.75 14.33 -3.46
CA ARG A 82 -4.30 14.25 -3.70
C ARG A 82 -3.69 15.63 -3.56
N ILE A 83 -2.57 15.73 -2.84
CA ILE A 83 -1.86 17.00 -2.68
C ILE A 83 -1.27 17.48 -4.02
N THR A 84 -1.48 18.75 -4.36
CA THR A 84 -0.96 19.38 -5.58
C THR A 84 0.05 20.48 -5.27
N ARG A 85 0.01 21.07 -4.08
CA ARG A 85 0.93 22.14 -3.67
C ARG A 85 1.04 22.25 -2.14
N LEU A 86 2.23 22.60 -1.66
CA LEU A 86 2.52 23.07 -0.30
C LEU A 86 3.27 24.38 -0.40
N GLY A 87 2.62 25.50 -0.05
CA GLY A 87 3.19 26.83 -0.24
C GLY A 87 3.53 27.08 -1.70
N ASP A 88 4.82 27.16 -2.03
CA ASP A 88 5.32 27.32 -3.40
C ASP A 88 5.84 26.00 -4.02
N VAL A 89 5.92 24.93 -3.23
CA VAL A 89 6.40 23.62 -3.67
C VAL A 89 5.26 22.86 -4.35
N GLN A 90 5.45 22.47 -5.60
CA GLN A 90 4.51 21.63 -6.33
C GLN A 90 4.62 20.17 -5.88
N TYR A 91 3.47 19.51 -5.76
CA TYR A 91 3.38 18.06 -5.54
C TYR A 91 2.74 17.39 -6.74
N ARG A 92 3.16 16.16 -7.01
CA ARG A 92 2.51 15.29 -8.01
C ARG A 92 2.36 13.90 -7.45
N LEU A 93 1.15 13.39 -7.50
CA LEU A 93 0.84 11.99 -7.26
C LEU A 93 0.57 11.32 -8.62
N ASP A 94 0.87 10.04 -8.73
CA ASP A 94 0.49 9.26 -9.91
C ASP A 94 -1.01 8.92 -9.92
N GLU A 95 -1.45 8.19 -10.94
CA GLU A 95 -2.84 7.79 -11.09
C GLU A 95 -3.30 6.77 -10.04
N ASP A 96 -2.36 6.00 -9.48
CA ASP A 96 -2.62 5.05 -8.38
C ASP A 96 -2.67 5.76 -7.02
N GLY A 97 -2.30 7.05 -6.97
CA GLY A 97 -2.37 7.90 -5.79
C GLY A 97 -1.10 7.89 -4.94
N PHE A 98 0.03 7.40 -5.46
CA PHE A 98 1.32 7.43 -4.78
C PHE A 98 2.07 8.73 -5.06
N LEU A 99 2.82 9.22 -4.07
CA LEU A 99 3.72 10.35 -4.24
C LEU A 99 4.75 10.05 -5.33
N SER A 100 4.81 10.89 -6.36
CA SER A 100 5.76 10.76 -7.47
C SER A 100 6.78 11.91 -7.51
N GLN A 101 6.40 13.10 -7.05
CA GLN A 101 7.27 14.28 -7.06
C GLN A 101 6.89 15.30 -5.99
N ARG A 102 7.90 15.91 -5.36
CA ARG A 102 7.79 17.07 -4.47
C ARG A 102 8.86 18.10 -4.85
N GLY A 103 8.47 19.18 -5.51
CA GLY A 103 9.40 20.13 -6.09
C GLY A 103 10.36 19.42 -7.05
N SER A 104 11.66 19.40 -6.70
CA SER A 104 12.70 18.71 -7.48
C SER A 104 12.98 17.28 -6.99
N ASP A 105 12.40 16.86 -5.86
CA ASP A 105 12.51 15.50 -5.34
C ASP A 105 11.58 14.58 -6.14
N VAL A 106 12.10 13.44 -6.59
CA VAL A 106 11.36 12.39 -7.31
C VAL A 106 11.35 11.12 -6.48
N PHE A 107 10.20 10.43 -6.47
CA PHE A 107 9.97 9.22 -5.69
C PHE A 107 9.49 8.09 -6.61
N ASP A 108 10.18 6.94 -6.58
CA ASP A 108 9.87 5.76 -7.37
C ASP A 108 9.31 4.66 -6.46
N TYR A 109 7.99 4.48 -6.48
CA TYR A 109 7.29 3.38 -5.81
C TYR A 109 7.14 2.17 -6.74
N ASN A 110 7.18 0.96 -6.18
CA ASN A 110 6.83 -0.27 -6.89
C ASN A 110 5.33 -0.61 -6.77
N SER A 111 4.89 -1.65 -7.47
CA SER A 111 3.49 -2.11 -7.43
C SER A 111 3.02 -2.64 -6.07
N LYS A 112 3.94 -2.91 -5.11
CA LYS A 112 3.61 -3.23 -3.71
C LYS A 112 3.51 -1.98 -2.83
N GLY A 113 3.62 -0.78 -3.40
CA GLY A 113 3.61 0.48 -2.65
C GLY A 113 4.88 0.75 -1.85
N GLN A 114 6.01 0.13 -2.21
CA GLN A 114 7.29 0.32 -1.52
C GLN A 114 8.16 1.30 -2.28
N LEU A 115 8.69 2.32 -1.57
CA LEU A 115 9.63 3.28 -2.16
C LEU A 115 10.95 2.58 -2.46
N LEU A 116 11.28 2.41 -3.74
CA LEU A 116 12.53 1.78 -4.19
C LEU A 116 13.68 2.78 -4.28
N ARG A 117 13.36 4.01 -4.70
CA ARG A 117 14.36 5.05 -4.92
C ARG A 117 13.74 6.42 -4.72
N ALA A 118 14.51 7.34 -4.16
CA ALA A 118 14.22 8.76 -4.21
C ALA A 118 15.47 9.54 -4.60
N TYR A 119 15.32 10.64 -5.31
CA TYR A 119 16.46 11.46 -5.74
C TYR A 119 16.07 12.90 -6.04
N ASN A 120 17.05 13.79 -6.00
CA ASN A 120 16.96 15.18 -6.44
C ASN A 120 18.12 15.46 -7.42
N LYS A 121 17.81 16.04 -8.58
CA LYS A 121 18.77 16.25 -9.69
C LYS A 121 19.38 17.64 -9.75
N LEU A 122 19.03 18.54 -8.83
CA LEU A 122 19.66 19.86 -8.78
C LEU A 122 21.17 19.74 -8.55
N PRO A 123 21.98 20.75 -8.90
CA PRO A 123 23.41 20.75 -8.56
C PRO A 123 23.62 20.49 -7.06
N GLY A 124 24.50 19.54 -6.72
CA GLY A 124 24.64 19.07 -5.32
C GLY A 124 23.52 18.12 -4.86
N GLY A 125 22.76 17.58 -5.80
CA GLY A 125 21.64 16.66 -5.56
C GLY A 125 22.05 15.35 -4.90
N TRP A 126 21.04 14.59 -4.50
CA TRP A 126 21.20 13.36 -3.73
C TRP A 126 20.35 12.24 -4.34
N SER A 127 20.71 11.01 -4.03
CA SER A 127 19.85 9.85 -4.29
C SER A 127 19.95 8.85 -3.16
N VAL A 128 18.87 8.12 -2.94
CA VAL A 128 18.78 7.03 -1.98
C VAL A 128 18.03 5.88 -2.61
N GLN A 129 18.53 4.67 -2.39
CA GLN A 129 17.94 3.41 -2.84
C GLN A 129 17.59 2.54 -1.64
N TYR A 130 16.44 1.89 -1.71
CA TYR A 130 15.94 1.01 -0.66
C TYR A 130 15.78 -0.41 -1.19
N ARG A 131 15.96 -1.39 -0.30
CA ARG A 131 15.68 -2.81 -0.58
C ARG A 131 14.72 -3.37 0.45
N TYR A 132 13.94 -4.38 0.05
CA TYR A 132 12.92 -5.00 0.87
C TYR A 132 13.06 -6.53 0.83
N ASP A 133 12.64 -7.19 1.91
CA ASP A 133 12.51 -8.66 1.95
C ASP A 133 11.16 -9.15 1.39
N GLY A 134 10.98 -10.47 1.32
CA GLY A 134 9.76 -11.10 0.83
C GLY A 134 8.50 -10.81 1.67
N LEU A 135 8.68 -10.40 2.94
CA LEU A 135 7.59 -10.00 3.85
C LEU A 135 7.26 -8.50 3.75
N GLY A 136 7.99 -7.77 2.90
CA GLY A 136 7.75 -6.36 2.63
C GLY A 136 8.46 -5.38 3.57
N ARG A 137 9.38 -5.86 4.42
CA ARG A 137 10.13 -5.01 5.37
C ARG A 137 11.37 -4.41 4.71
N ARG A 138 11.71 -3.16 5.02
CA ARG A 138 12.92 -2.51 4.51
C ARG A 138 14.17 -3.16 5.09
N VAL A 139 15.06 -3.67 4.27
CA VAL A 139 16.30 -4.36 4.70
C VAL A 139 17.56 -3.57 4.43
N SER A 140 17.54 -2.58 3.53
CA SER A 140 18.68 -1.67 3.37
C SER A 140 18.28 -0.29 2.86
N THR A 141 19.13 0.68 3.15
CA THR A 141 19.15 2.01 2.54
C THR A 141 20.57 2.35 2.10
N ARG A 142 20.73 2.87 0.89
CA ARG A 142 22.03 3.29 0.34
C ARG A 142 21.89 4.65 -0.32
N THR A 143 22.67 5.62 0.16
CA THR A 143 22.68 6.99 -0.38
C THR A 143 23.86 7.20 -1.31
N SER A 144 23.75 8.17 -2.22
CA SER A 144 24.89 8.65 -3.03
C SER A 144 25.94 9.41 -2.22
N LEU A 145 25.64 9.75 -0.96
CA LEU A 145 26.54 10.43 -0.04
C LEU A 145 27.44 9.44 0.74
N GLY A 146 27.36 8.14 0.44
CA GLY A 146 28.21 7.10 1.02
C GLY A 146 27.59 6.33 2.18
N GLN A 147 26.49 6.83 2.78
CA GLN A 147 25.78 6.12 3.84
C GLN A 147 25.14 4.83 3.29
N HIS A 148 25.39 3.71 3.95
CA HIS A 148 24.78 2.43 3.61
C HIS A 148 24.47 1.65 4.89
N LEU A 149 23.18 1.45 5.16
CA LEU A 149 22.69 0.76 6.35
C LEU A 149 21.89 -0.48 5.95
N GLN A 150 21.97 -1.51 6.78
CA GLN A 150 21.10 -2.69 6.74
C GLN A 150 20.29 -2.81 8.02
N PHE A 151 19.05 -3.30 7.90
CA PHE A 151 18.10 -3.42 9.00
C PHE A 151 17.74 -4.88 9.25
N PHE A 152 17.73 -5.30 10.52
CA PHE A 152 17.39 -6.67 10.93
C PHE A 152 16.25 -6.70 11.95
N TYR A 153 15.45 -7.76 11.86
CA TYR A 153 14.17 -7.93 12.57
C TYR A 153 14.19 -9.24 13.37
N ALA A 154 14.86 -9.22 14.53
CA ALA A 154 15.09 -10.41 15.36
C ALA A 154 13.98 -10.68 16.40
N ASP A 155 13.10 -9.71 16.65
CA ASP A 155 11.97 -9.88 17.56
C ASP A 155 10.83 -10.64 16.86
N LEU A 156 10.72 -11.94 17.14
CA LEU A 156 9.67 -12.81 16.59
C LEU A 156 8.25 -12.40 17.03
N ASN A 157 8.13 -11.68 18.15
CA ASN A 157 6.85 -11.19 18.65
C ASN A 157 6.43 -9.90 17.95
N HIS A 158 7.40 -9.13 17.45
CA HIS A 158 7.22 -7.91 16.69
C HIS A 158 8.02 -7.96 15.37
N PRO A 159 7.61 -8.79 14.39
CA PRO A 159 8.34 -9.02 13.14
C PRO A 159 8.60 -7.78 12.29
N ALA A 160 7.89 -6.67 12.53
CA ALA A 160 8.07 -5.39 11.85
C ALA A 160 9.05 -4.43 12.58
N ARG A 161 9.52 -4.80 13.78
CA ARG A 161 10.40 -3.96 14.62
C ARG A 161 11.86 -4.17 14.23
N VAL A 162 12.52 -3.08 13.84
CA VAL A 162 13.97 -3.09 13.65
C VAL A 162 14.64 -3.32 15.01
N THR A 163 15.55 -4.27 15.07
CA THR A 163 16.26 -4.64 16.31
C THR A 163 17.75 -4.39 16.21
N HIS A 164 18.31 -4.52 14.99
CA HIS A 164 19.72 -4.27 14.74
C HIS A 164 19.88 -3.48 13.44
N ILE A 165 20.87 -2.59 13.43
CA ILE A 165 21.27 -1.81 12.26
C ILE A 165 22.76 -2.09 12.01
N PHE A 166 23.11 -2.54 10.82
CA PHE A 166 24.51 -2.65 10.42
C PHE A 166 24.90 -1.46 9.55
N ASN A 167 25.95 -0.74 9.96
CA ASN A 167 26.47 0.40 9.22
C ASN A 167 27.71 0.00 8.42
N HIS A 168 27.61 -0.02 7.08
CA HIS A 168 28.73 -0.41 6.22
C HIS A 168 29.90 0.59 6.25
N SER A 169 29.67 1.84 6.64
CA SER A 169 30.73 2.85 6.69
C SER A 169 31.65 2.67 7.90
N SER A 170 31.10 2.28 9.05
CA SER A 170 31.88 2.03 10.27
C SER A 170 32.12 0.54 10.55
N SER A 171 31.38 -0.35 9.88
CA SER A 171 31.32 -1.80 10.16
C SER A 171 30.79 -2.14 11.55
N ASP A 172 30.05 -1.24 12.19
CA ASP A 172 29.42 -1.48 13.48
C ASP A 172 27.98 -2.00 13.34
N ILE A 173 27.57 -2.75 14.36
CA ILE A 173 26.18 -3.15 14.59
C ILE A 173 25.63 -2.31 15.74
N THR A 174 24.49 -1.65 15.54
CA THR A 174 23.72 -0.99 16.59
C THR A 174 22.52 -1.84 16.96
N SER A 175 22.45 -2.29 18.21
CA SER A 175 21.31 -2.98 18.81
C SER A 175 20.34 -1.95 19.40
N LEU A 176 19.04 -2.12 19.13
CA LEU A 176 17.97 -1.21 19.56
C LEU A 176 17.09 -1.87 20.62
N TYR A 177 16.87 -1.20 21.73
CA TYR A 177 16.07 -1.69 22.86
C TYR A 177 14.80 -0.87 23.06
N TYR A 178 13.69 -1.59 23.17
CA TYR A 178 12.35 -1.02 23.24
C TYR A 178 11.69 -1.34 24.57
N ASP A 179 10.92 -0.40 25.10
CA ASP A 179 10.14 -0.60 26.32
C ASP A 179 8.92 -1.52 26.07
N LEU A 180 8.13 -1.75 27.12
CA LEU A 180 6.93 -2.59 27.04
C LEU A 180 5.82 -2.02 26.14
N GLN A 181 5.83 -0.71 25.88
CA GLN A 181 4.93 -0.03 24.95
C GLN A 181 5.46 -0.05 23.51
N GLY A 182 6.73 -0.40 23.33
CA GLY A 182 7.39 -0.46 22.03
C GLY A 182 8.13 0.82 21.63
N HIS A 183 8.40 1.72 22.58
CA HIS A 183 9.19 2.93 22.33
C HIS A 183 10.67 2.66 22.50
N LEU A 184 11.50 3.24 21.63
CA LEU A 184 12.96 3.12 21.72
C LEU A 184 13.45 3.88 22.97
N PHE A 185 14.15 3.18 23.88
CA PHE A 185 14.65 3.80 25.12
C PHE A 185 16.15 3.63 25.33
N ALA A 186 16.80 2.71 24.60
CA ALA A 186 18.24 2.55 24.64
C ALA A 186 18.77 1.95 23.32
N MET A 187 20.07 2.13 23.08
CA MET A 187 20.79 1.44 22.03
C MET A 187 22.24 1.20 22.44
N GLU A 188 22.82 0.15 21.87
CA GLU A 188 24.20 -0.27 22.11
C GLU A 188 24.89 -0.45 20.76
N VAL A 189 26.10 0.09 20.60
CA VAL A 189 26.91 -0.11 19.42
C VAL A 189 27.94 -1.20 19.71
N SER A 190 28.24 -2.06 18.74
CA SER A 190 29.19 -3.17 18.87
C SER A 190 30.61 -2.76 19.28
N SER A 191 30.94 -1.47 19.16
CA SER A 191 32.17 -0.87 19.67
C SER A 191 32.22 -0.70 21.20
N GLY A 192 31.09 -0.92 21.89
CA GLY A 192 30.94 -0.79 23.35
C GLY A 192 30.26 0.50 23.80
N GLU A 193 29.87 1.38 22.88
CA GLU A 193 29.19 2.63 23.21
C GLU A 193 27.70 2.39 23.51
N GLU A 194 27.25 2.86 24.67
CA GLU A 194 25.87 2.78 25.13
C GLU A 194 25.19 4.15 25.09
N TYR A 195 23.94 4.18 24.64
CA TYR A 195 23.13 5.38 24.56
C TYR A 195 21.73 5.15 25.13
N TYR A 196 21.26 6.12 25.91
CA TYR A 196 19.92 6.14 26.47
C TYR A 196 19.07 7.17 25.73
N ILE A 197 17.86 6.78 25.33
CA ILE A 197 17.01 7.55 24.43
C ILE A 197 15.74 7.96 25.17
N ALA A 198 15.43 9.25 25.17
CA ALA A 198 14.17 9.76 25.69
C ALA A 198 13.16 9.87 24.56
N SER A 199 12.13 9.02 24.59
CA SER A 199 11.03 9.02 23.62
C SER A 199 9.76 9.61 24.23
N ASP A 200 8.94 10.28 23.40
CA ASP A 200 7.65 10.83 23.83
C ASP A 200 6.53 9.78 23.84
N ASN A 201 5.31 10.22 24.14
CA ASN A 201 4.13 9.35 24.28
C ASN A 201 3.70 8.67 22.96
N THR A 202 4.30 9.07 21.83
CA THR A 202 4.08 8.45 20.51
C THR A 202 5.23 7.55 20.09
N GLY A 203 6.26 7.40 20.93
CA GLY A 203 7.48 6.68 20.59
C GLY A 203 8.48 7.46 19.75
N THR A 204 8.32 8.78 19.65
CA THR A 204 9.23 9.65 18.91
C THR A 204 10.45 10.00 19.78
N PRO A 205 11.69 9.67 19.36
CA PRO A 205 12.89 10.04 20.12
C PRO A 205 13.12 11.55 20.14
N LEU A 206 13.21 12.15 21.33
CA LEU A 206 13.43 13.58 21.55
C LEU A 206 14.85 13.93 21.97
N ALA A 207 15.57 13.00 22.60
CA ALA A 207 16.95 13.21 23.02
C ALA A 207 17.73 11.91 23.18
N VAL A 208 19.05 12.01 23.07
CA VAL A 208 20.01 10.93 23.27
C VAL A 208 21.01 11.36 24.35
N PHE A 209 21.23 10.46 25.30
CA PHE A 209 22.21 10.59 26.36
C PHE A 209 23.29 9.51 26.22
N SER A 210 24.55 9.86 26.44
CA SER A 210 25.66 8.90 26.52
C SER A 210 25.63 8.11 27.84
N SER A 211 26.47 7.07 27.92
CA SER A 211 26.66 6.23 29.12
C SER A 211 26.98 7.00 30.40
N ASN A 212 27.66 8.15 30.29
CA ASN A 212 27.96 9.04 31.42
C ASN A 212 26.81 10.02 31.79
N GLY A 213 25.64 9.91 31.14
CA GLY A 213 24.46 10.75 31.39
C GLY A 213 24.49 12.16 30.75
N GLN A 214 25.45 12.44 29.88
CA GLN A 214 25.50 13.70 29.12
C GLN A 214 24.55 13.66 27.93
N MET A 215 23.86 14.77 27.63
CA MET A 215 22.99 14.88 26.46
C MET A 215 23.84 15.19 25.22
N ILE A 216 23.81 14.29 24.23
CA ILE A 216 24.63 14.40 23.00
C ILE A 216 23.82 14.80 21.77
N LYS A 217 22.49 14.62 21.82
CA LYS A 217 21.55 15.03 20.77
C LYS A 217 20.21 15.39 21.39
N GLN A 218 19.60 16.46 20.91
CA GLN A 218 18.22 16.85 21.18
C GLN A 218 17.54 17.17 19.85
N VAL A 219 16.34 16.64 19.67
CA VAL A 219 15.52 16.86 18.47
C VAL A 219 14.16 17.41 18.90
N GLN A 220 13.69 18.43 18.20
CA GLN A 220 12.34 18.97 18.39
C GLN A 220 11.52 18.86 17.12
N TYR A 221 10.28 18.42 17.30
CA TYR A 221 9.34 18.10 16.23
C TYR A 221 8.11 18.99 16.33
N THR A 222 7.54 19.37 15.18
CA THR A 222 6.17 19.87 15.11
C THR A 222 5.20 18.74 15.48
N ALA A 223 3.91 19.06 15.68
CA ALA A 223 2.89 18.04 15.99
C ALA A 223 2.77 16.97 14.89
N TYR A 224 3.04 17.33 13.64
CA TYR A 224 3.03 16.44 12.48
C TYR A 224 4.41 15.82 12.16
N GLY A 225 5.40 15.97 13.05
CA GLY A 225 6.66 15.25 12.96
C GLY A 225 7.75 15.91 12.11
N GLU A 226 7.56 17.14 11.66
CA GLU A 226 8.63 17.89 10.99
C GLU A 226 9.69 18.30 12.03
N VAL A 227 10.94 17.92 11.80
CA VAL A 227 12.07 18.33 12.64
C VAL A 227 12.40 19.80 12.38
N TYR A 228 12.25 20.66 13.39
CA TYR A 228 12.60 22.09 13.29
C TYR A 228 13.84 22.49 14.09
N LEU A 229 14.34 21.58 14.95
CA LEU A 229 15.60 21.73 15.67
C LEU A 229 16.26 20.36 15.82
N ASP A 230 17.54 20.26 15.49
CA ASP A 230 18.40 19.11 15.76
C ASP A 230 19.76 19.64 16.25
N SER A 231 20.10 19.34 17.51
CA SER A 231 21.32 19.87 18.13
C SER A 231 22.60 19.19 17.64
N ASN A 232 22.50 18.00 17.01
CA ASN A 232 23.64 17.25 16.52
C ASN A 232 23.25 16.39 15.30
N PRO A 233 23.16 16.99 14.10
CA PRO A 233 22.73 16.29 12.88
C PRO A 233 23.66 15.16 12.43
N GLU A 234 24.95 15.23 12.79
CA GLU A 234 25.94 14.19 12.46
C GLU A 234 25.67 12.87 13.20
N PHE A 235 25.03 12.95 14.38
CA PHE A 235 24.56 11.77 15.08
C PHE A 235 23.28 11.24 14.43
N GLN A 236 23.43 10.15 13.68
CA GLN A 236 22.35 9.54 12.91
C GLN A 236 21.44 8.69 13.81
N LEU A 237 20.19 9.12 13.95
CA LEU A 237 19.14 8.36 14.61
C LEU A 237 18.09 7.96 13.57
N VAL A 238 18.06 6.68 13.22
CA VAL A 238 17.22 6.16 12.12
C VAL A 238 15.75 6.05 12.54
N VAL A 239 15.50 5.69 13.81
CA VAL A 239 14.15 5.69 14.39
C VAL A 239 13.76 7.14 14.68
N GLY A 240 12.65 7.61 14.10
CA GLY A 240 12.19 8.98 14.20
C GLY A 240 10.74 9.08 14.66
N PHE A 241 9.98 9.98 14.02
CA PHE A 241 8.58 10.26 14.36
C PHE A 241 7.74 8.98 14.42
N HIS A 242 6.97 8.80 15.49
CA HIS A 242 6.12 7.63 15.75
C HIS A 242 6.85 6.28 15.70
N GLY A 243 8.17 6.26 15.94
CA GLY A 243 8.98 5.05 15.91
C GLY A 243 9.26 4.48 14.51
N GLY A 244 8.87 5.18 13.44
CA GLY A 244 9.17 4.79 12.06
C GLY A 244 10.60 5.14 11.63
N LEU A 245 11.02 4.68 10.45
CA LEU A 245 12.37 4.95 9.93
C LEU A 245 12.39 6.29 9.19
N TYR A 246 12.91 7.33 9.84
CA TYR A 246 12.98 8.68 9.28
C TYR A 246 14.20 8.85 8.38
N ASP A 247 13.96 9.31 7.16
CA ASP A 247 15.01 9.61 6.19
C ASP A 247 15.12 11.13 5.99
N THR A 248 16.28 11.67 6.36
CA THR A 248 16.52 13.11 6.40
C THR A 248 16.60 13.77 5.02
N LEU A 249 16.87 13.00 3.96
CA LEU A 249 16.92 13.49 2.58
C LEU A 249 15.50 13.60 2.02
N THR A 250 14.72 12.54 2.16
CA THR A 250 13.35 12.47 1.63
C THR A 250 12.33 13.16 2.52
N LYS A 251 12.64 13.41 3.79
CA LYS A 251 11.68 13.87 4.81
C LYS A 251 10.48 12.93 4.96
N LEU A 252 10.67 11.65 4.65
CA LEU A 252 9.66 10.62 4.83
C LEU A 252 9.97 9.78 6.06
N VAL A 253 8.92 9.30 6.71
CA VAL A 253 8.99 8.31 7.78
C VAL A 253 8.40 7.03 7.24
N HIS A 254 9.23 5.99 7.13
CA HIS A 254 8.79 4.69 6.66
C HIS A 254 8.18 3.87 7.79
N PHE A 255 6.95 3.43 7.57
CA PHE A 255 6.29 2.36 8.31
C PHE A 255 6.12 1.19 7.35
N THR A 256 6.17 -0.04 7.86
CA THR A 256 6.25 -1.28 7.07
C THR A 256 5.46 -1.28 5.75
N GLN A 257 4.20 -0.81 5.75
CA GLN A 257 3.36 -0.77 4.53
C GLN A 257 3.17 0.62 3.90
N ARG A 258 3.49 1.72 4.60
CA ARG A 258 3.24 3.09 4.09
C ARG A 258 4.31 4.06 4.56
N ASP A 259 4.63 5.02 3.70
CA ASP A 259 5.48 6.15 4.06
C ASP A 259 4.64 7.37 4.43
N TYR A 260 5.08 8.10 5.44
CA TYR A 260 4.45 9.32 5.92
C TYR A 260 5.31 10.54 5.56
N ASP A 261 4.71 11.56 4.96
CA ASP A 261 5.37 12.83 4.64
C ASP A 261 5.19 13.82 5.79
N VAL A 262 6.29 14.12 6.50
CA VAL A 262 6.27 15.02 7.65
C VAL A 262 6.03 16.48 7.25
N LEU A 263 6.31 16.87 6.00
CA LEU A 263 6.08 18.23 5.52
C LEU A 263 4.61 18.47 5.22
N ALA A 264 3.97 17.49 4.57
CA ALA A 264 2.55 17.56 4.21
C ALA A 264 1.60 17.10 5.33
N GLY A 265 2.12 16.44 6.37
CA GLY A 265 1.34 15.93 7.49
C GLY A 265 0.40 14.79 7.12
N ARG A 266 0.76 13.95 6.15
CA ARG A 266 -0.11 12.90 5.58
C ARG A 266 0.65 11.69 5.03
N TRP A 267 -0.06 10.60 4.77
CA TRP A 267 0.46 9.44 4.06
C TRP A 267 0.82 9.77 2.61
N THR A 268 1.87 9.15 2.07
CA THR A 268 2.25 9.30 0.65
C THR A 268 1.43 8.42 -0.30
N SER A 269 0.64 7.50 0.25
CA SER A 269 -0.23 6.57 -0.47
C SER A 269 -1.58 6.38 0.25
N PRO A 270 -2.66 6.15 -0.50
CA PRO A 270 -3.98 5.90 0.08
C PRO A 270 -4.08 4.50 0.69
N ASP A 271 -4.87 4.35 1.75
CA ASP A 271 -5.25 3.02 2.27
C ASP A 271 -6.54 2.52 1.58
N TYR A 272 -6.39 1.77 0.49
CA TYR A 272 -7.53 1.20 -0.23
C TYR A 272 -8.22 0.05 0.55
N ALA A 273 -7.59 -0.56 1.55
CA ALA A 273 -8.23 -1.61 2.35
C ALA A 273 -9.36 -1.04 3.22
N SER A 274 -9.31 0.25 3.54
CA SER A 274 -10.35 0.98 4.28
C SER A 274 -11.74 0.90 3.64
N TRP A 275 -11.84 0.74 2.31
CA TRP A 275 -13.11 0.60 1.59
C TRP A 275 -13.94 -0.61 2.05
N SER A 276 -13.28 -1.68 2.49
CA SER A 276 -13.97 -2.87 3.04
C SER A 276 -14.55 -2.62 4.43
N LYS A 277 -14.00 -1.66 5.17
CA LYS A 277 -14.37 -1.31 6.55
C LYS A 277 -15.46 -0.23 6.58
N ILE A 278 -15.35 0.81 5.73
CA ILE A 278 -16.25 1.97 5.73
C ILE A 278 -17.71 1.63 5.39
N GLY A 279 -17.94 0.61 4.55
CA GLY A 279 -19.30 0.16 4.25
C GLY A 279 -20.00 -0.47 5.46
N LYS A 280 -19.23 -1.02 6.40
CA LYS A 280 -19.74 -1.67 7.63
C LYS A 280 -19.91 -0.64 8.75
N ASP A 281 -18.91 0.21 8.94
CA ASP A 281 -18.95 1.29 9.92
C ASP A 281 -18.70 2.65 9.25
N PRO A 282 -19.75 3.28 8.66
CA PRO A 282 -19.65 4.62 8.11
C PRO A 282 -19.24 5.64 9.17
N ALA A 283 -18.10 6.27 8.94
CA ALA A 283 -17.55 7.37 9.74
C ALA A 283 -16.85 8.38 8.80
N PRO A 284 -16.58 9.62 9.25
CA PRO A 284 -15.73 10.53 8.50
C PRO A 284 -14.37 9.87 8.19
N PHE A 285 -13.94 9.90 6.94
CA PHE A 285 -12.71 9.25 6.50
C PHE A 285 -12.01 10.07 5.42
N ASN A 286 -10.70 9.86 5.30
CA ASN A 286 -9.85 10.38 4.25
C ASN A 286 -8.72 9.37 4.04
N LEU A 287 -8.42 9.02 2.78
CA LEU A 287 -7.48 7.94 2.46
C LEU A 287 -6.02 8.27 2.84
N TYR A 288 -5.70 9.57 2.99
CA TYR A 288 -4.35 10.08 3.24
C TYR A 288 -4.15 10.66 4.63
N MET A 289 -5.21 11.00 5.36
CA MET A 289 -5.08 11.68 6.66
C MET A 289 -4.33 10.81 7.68
N PHE A 290 -3.52 11.47 8.50
CA PHE A 290 -2.74 10.81 9.53
C PHE A 290 -3.48 10.86 10.86
N LYS A 291 -3.81 9.69 11.43
CA LYS A 291 -4.46 9.53 12.74
C LYS A 291 -5.66 10.47 12.95
N ASN A 292 -6.56 10.55 11.97
CA ASN A 292 -7.74 11.43 11.99
C ASN A 292 -7.40 12.91 12.31
N ASN A 293 -6.26 13.39 11.82
CA ASN A 293 -5.71 14.73 12.11
C ASN A 293 -5.45 15.01 13.60
N ASN A 294 -5.29 13.97 14.41
CA ASN A 294 -4.86 14.03 15.80
C ASN A 294 -3.56 13.21 15.98
N PRO A 295 -2.41 13.74 15.54
CA PRO A 295 -1.17 12.97 15.49
C PRO A 295 -0.65 12.57 16.88
N LEU A 296 -0.94 13.34 17.92
CA LEU A 296 -0.30 13.20 19.23
C LEU A 296 -1.03 12.27 20.21
N SER A 297 -2.30 11.92 19.92
CA SER A 297 -3.11 11.04 20.75
C SER A 297 -3.18 9.65 20.16
N ASP A 298 -3.48 8.64 20.96
CA ASP A 298 -3.84 7.32 20.43
C ASP A 298 -5.13 7.43 19.60
N VAL A 299 -5.25 6.57 18.57
CA VAL A 299 -6.45 6.55 17.74
C VAL A 299 -7.64 6.15 18.62
N LEU A 300 -8.71 6.92 18.55
CA LEU A 300 -9.94 6.63 19.28
C LEU A 300 -10.62 5.41 18.66
N ASP A 301 -10.63 4.29 19.39
CA ASP A 301 -11.24 3.03 19.01
C ASP A 301 -12.18 2.56 20.14
N ILE A 302 -13.21 1.79 19.79
CA ILE A 302 -14.06 1.06 20.75
C ILE A 302 -13.20 0.18 21.66
N LYS A 303 -12.03 -0.29 21.18
CA LYS A 303 -11.05 -1.04 21.98
C LYS A 303 -10.53 -0.26 23.20
N ASN A 304 -10.61 1.07 23.22
CA ASN A 304 -10.22 1.88 24.37
C ASN A 304 -11.18 1.65 25.56
N TYR A 305 -12.40 1.16 25.32
CA TYR A 305 -13.34 0.73 26.36
C TYR A 305 -13.11 -0.73 26.74
N VAL A 306 -12.26 -0.94 27.76
CA VAL A 306 -11.83 -2.26 28.21
C VAL A 306 -12.99 -3.00 28.88
N THR A 307 -13.57 -3.95 28.14
CA THR A 307 -14.79 -4.69 28.49
C THR A 307 -14.58 -6.20 28.53
N ASP A 308 -13.34 -6.66 28.31
CA ASP A 308 -12.93 -8.06 28.36
C ASP A 308 -11.73 -8.23 29.31
N VAL A 309 -11.69 -9.38 29.99
CA VAL A 309 -10.70 -9.78 31.01
C VAL A 309 -9.31 -9.85 30.41
N LYS A 310 -9.18 -10.37 29.18
CA LYS A 310 -7.90 -10.42 28.46
C LYS A 310 -7.27 -9.03 28.37
N SER A 311 -8.05 -8.04 27.93
CA SER A 311 -7.55 -6.66 27.77
C SER A 311 -7.21 -6.01 29.12
N TRP A 312 -7.99 -6.26 30.18
CA TRP A 312 -7.64 -5.84 31.55
C TRP A 312 -6.30 -6.42 32.01
N LEU A 313 -6.08 -7.72 31.83
CA LEU A 313 -4.83 -8.38 32.20
C LEU A 313 -3.61 -7.77 31.48
N VAL A 314 -3.75 -7.44 30.19
CA VAL A 314 -2.70 -6.74 29.42
C VAL A 314 -2.36 -5.38 30.04
N MET A 315 -3.34 -4.61 30.50
CA MET A 315 -3.08 -3.31 31.17
C MET A 315 -2.25 -3.44 32.45
N PHE A 316 -2.39 -4.56 33.18
CA PHE A 316 -1.58 -4.86 34.37
C PHE A 316 -0.22 -5.50 34.03
N GLY A 317 0.13 -5.65 32.75
CA GLY A 317 1.39 -6.22 32.30
C GLY A 317 1.40 -7.75 32.18
N PHE A 318 0.26 -8.42 32.36
CA PHE A 318 0.18 -9.87 32.15
C PHE A 318 0.25 -10.23 30.67
N GLN A 319 1.08 -11.20 30.33
CA GLN A 319 1.20 -11.75 28.98
C GLN A 319 0.80 -13.23 28.98
N LEU A 320 -0.51 -13.50 28.91
CA LEU A 320 -1.04 -14.88 28.92
C LEU A 320 -0.48 -15.74 27.78
N SER A 321 -0.10 -15.14 26.66
CA SER A 321 0.55 -15.83 25.53
C SER A 321 1.89 -16.49 25.88
N ASN A 322 2.55 -16.06 26.96
CA ASN A 322 3.82 -16.67 27.40
C ASN A 322 3.60 -17.89 28.29
N ILE A 323 2.40 -18.03 28.90
CA ILE A 323 2.08 -19.10 29.84
C ILE A 323 1.08 -20.12 29.28
N ILE A 324 0.16 -19.69 28.41
CA ILE A 324 -0.84 -20.53 27.77
C ILE A 324 -0.45 -20.67 26.29
N PRO A 325 0.08 -21.83 25.86
CA PRO A 325 0.45 -22.06 24.47
C PRO A 325 -0.74 -21.85 23.52
N GLY A 326 -0.51 -21.11 22.44
CA GLY A 326 -1.55 -20.78 21.46
C GLY A 326 -2.46 -19.62 21.84
N PHE A 327 -2.38 -19.09 23.07
CA PHE A 327 -3.21 -17.96 23.47
C PHE A 327 -2.86 -16.71 22.64
N PRO A 328 -3.87 -16.00 22.08
CA PRO A 328 -3.62 -14.92 21.13
C PRO A 328 -2.86 -13.75 21.78
N ARG A 329 -1.73 -13.38 21.20
CA ARG A 329 -0.93 -12.22 21.60
C ARG A 329 -1.70 -10.92 21.37
N HIS A 330 -1.43 -9.91 22.20
CA HIS A 330 -1.90 -8.55 21.94
C HIS A 330 -0.99 -7.93 20.88
N THR A 331 -1.57 -7.41 19.80
CA THR A 331 -0.81 -6.82 18.69
C THR A 331 -0.44 -5.37 18.99
N LEU A 332 0.86 -5.05 19.00
CA LEU A 332 1.40 -3.68 19.08
C LEU A 332 1.81 -3.19 17.69
N TYR A 333 0.89 -3.25 16.73
CA TYR A 333 1.18 -2.76 15.38
C TYR A 333 0.51 -1.43 15.14
N PHE A 334 1.29 -0.49 14.62
CA PHE A 334 0.76 0.70 13.97
C PHE A 334 0.11 0.37 12.61
N VAL A 335 0.50 -0.77 11.97
CA VAL A 335 -0.07 -1.28 10.71
C VAL A 335 -0.21 -2.82 10.73
N GLU A 336 -1.38 -3.36 10.38
CA GLU A 336 -1.74 -4.79 10.50
C GLU A 336 -0.93 -5.74 9.59
N PRO A 337 -0.41 -6.88 10.08
CA PRO A 337 0.24 -7.92 9.27
C PRO A 337 -0.74 -8.94 8.66
N PRO A 338 -0.38 -9.68 7.58
CA PRO A 338 -1.36 -10.34 6.69
C PRO A 338 -1.53 -11.87 6.84
N TYR A 339 -1.58 -12.45 8.06
CA TYR A 339 -1.65 -13.93 8.19
C TYR A 339 -3.02 -14.47 8.63
N GLU A 340 -3.52 -15.50 7.95
CA GLU A 340 -4.68 -16.31 8.36
C GLU A 340 -4.41 -17.82 8.21
N LEU A 341 -4.99 -18.63 9.09
CA LEU A 341 -4.97 -20.11 9.04
C LEU A 341 -6.23 -20.64 8.35
N GLN A 342 -6.10 -21.67 7.51
CA GLN A 342 -7.24 -22.32 6.84
C GLN A 342 -7.77 -23.53 7.62
N LEU A 343 -9.08 -23.58 7.82
CA LEU A 343 -9.82 -24.71 8.43
C LEU A 343 -10.65 -25.44 7.36
N ILE A 344 -10.13 -26.53 6.81
CA ILE A 344 -10.67 -27.18 5.60
C ILE A 344 -11.62 -28.34 5.93
N THR A 345 -11.31 -29.13 6.97
CA THR A 345 -12.04 -30.36 7.32
C THR A 345 -12.90 -30.20 8.59
N GLY A 346 -13.90 -31.06 8.76
CA GLY A 346 -14.75 -31.06 9.95
C GLY A 346 -13.98 -31.35 11.25
N VAL A 347 -12.95 -32.20 11.21
CA VAL A 347 -12.10 -32.49 12.38
C VAL A 347 -11.26 -31.28 12.77
N GLN A 348 -10.74 -30.52 11.81
CA GLN A 348 -10.01 -29.27 12.08
C GLN A 348 -10.92 -28.23 12.74
N GLN A 349 -12.15 -28.07 12.25
CA GLN A 349 -13.12 -27.18 12.88
C GLN A 349 -13.50 -27.62 14.29
N ALA A 350 -13.65 -28.93 14.53
CA ALA A 350 -13.93 -29.46 15.86
C ALA A 350 -12.77 -29.21 16.83
N ALA A 351 -11.52 -29.40 16.39
CA ALA A 351 -10.33 -29.10 17.18
C ALA A 351 -10.26 -27.59 17.51
N GLU A 352 -10.54 -26.72 16.54
CA GLU A 352 -10.56 -25.28 16.77
C GLU A 352 -11.63 -24.86 17.78
N ARG A 353 -12.83 -25.45 17.74
CA ARG A 353 -13.85 -25.20 18.76
C ARG A 353 -13.39 -25.57 20.17
N HIS A 354 -12.67 -26.68 20.32
CA HIS A 354 -12.10 -27.07 21.62
C HIS A 354 -11.01 -26.10 22.07
N ASN A 355 -10.11 -25.68 21.17
CA ASN A 355 -9.09 -24.68 21.47
C ASN A 355 -9.70 -23.35 21.90
N GLN A 356 -10.67 -22.83 21.15
CA GLN A 356 -11.36 -21.57 21.47
C GLN A 356 -12.11 -21.65 22.81
N ALA A 357 -12.80 -22.76 23.07
CA ALA A 357 -13.48 -22.97 24.35
C ALA A 357 -12.50 -23.05 25.53
N PHE A 358 -11.34 -23.68 25.35
CA PHE A 358 -10.29 -23.77 26.37
C PHE A 358 -9.66 -22.41 26.68
N MET A 359 -9.53 -21.52 25.68
CA MET A 359 -8.95 -20.18 25.83
C MET A 359 -9.95 -19.10 26.27
N ALA A 360 -11.25 -19.43 26.39
CA ALA A 360 -12.26 -18.48 26.84
C ALA A 360 -12.09 -18.15 28.33
N LEU A 361 -12.03 -16.84 28.66
CA LEU A 361 -11.86 -16.37 30.04
C LEU A 361 -13.20 -16.00 30.70
N GLU A 362 -14.08 -15.35 29.94
CA GLU A 362 -15.38 -14.90 30.43
C GLU A 362 -16.49 -15.92 30.20
N GLY A 363 -17.41 -16.05 31.16
CA GLY A 363 -18.62 -16.85 30.96
C GLY A 363 -19.59 -16.25 29.92
N ARG A 364 -19.50 -14.94 29.64
CA ARG A 364 -20.28 -14.25 28.61
C ARG A 364 -19.54 -13.00 28.12
N LEU A 365 -19.28 -12.93 26.82
CA LEU A 365 -18.75 -11.75 26.15
C LEU A 365 -19.89 -10.79 25.77
N LEU A 366 -19.67 -9.50 26.00
CA LEU A 366 -20.55 -8.44 25.48
C LEU A 366 -20.30 -8.28 23.98
N ASN A 367 -21.37 -8.22 23.19
CA ASN A 367 -21.23 -7.92 21.77
C ASN A 367 -20.84 -6.45 21.62
N LYS A 368 -19.63 -6.19 21.09
CA LYS A 368 -19.10 -4.85 20.86
C LYS A 368 -19.61 -4.23 19.55
N ASP A 369 -20.23 -5.02 18.67
CA ASP A 369 -20.77 -4.53 17.40
C ASP A 369 -22.27 -4.23 17.51
N PRO A 370 -22.69 -2.96 17.37
CA PRO A 370 -24.10 -2.59 17.40
C PRO A 370 -24.88 -2.98 16.14
N ARG A 371 -24.23 -3.45 15.05
CA ARG A 371 -24.89 -3.64 13.74
C ARG A 371 -24.72 -5.05 13.19
N ASN A 372 -25.82 -5.66 12.75
CA ASN A 372 -25.82 -6.95 12.08
C ASN A 372 -25.76 -6.78 10.56
N HIS A 373 -24.58 -6.99 9.95
CA HIS A 373 -24.42 -7.04 8.50
C HIS A 373 -24.30 -8.49 8.00
N ARG A 374 -24.95 -8.79 6.87
CA ARG A 374 -24.78 -10.09 6.19
C ARG A 374 -23.56 -10.02 5.29
N GLU A 375 -22.47 -10.66 5.71
CA GLU A 375 -21.24 -10.70 4.95
C GLU A 375 -21.23 -11.87 3.96
N LYS A 376 -20.70 -11.61 2.76
CA LYS A 376 -20.32 -12.65 1.81
C LYS A 376 -18.82 -12.54 1.54
N PRO A 377 -18.06 -13.64 1.65
CA PRO A 377 -16.63 -13.64 1.34
C PRO A 377 -16.34 -13.03 -0.03
N GLY A 378 -15.36 -12.13 -0.11
CA GLY A 378 -14.94 -11.45 -1.34
C GLY A 378 -15.90 -10.40 -1.89
N HIS A 379 -17.04 -10.12 -1.24
CA HIS A 379 -18.02 -9.13 -1.72
C HIS A 379 -18.01 -7.88 -0.82
N TRP A 380 -17.33 -6.82 -1.27
CA TRP A 380 -17.20 -5.58 -0.50
C TRP A 380 -18.17 -4.48 -0.94
N PHE A 381 -18.57 -4.49 -2.22
CA PHE A 381 -19.40 -3.46 -2.84
C PHE A 381 -20.73 -4.02 -3.35
N GLY A 382 -21.59 -3.12 -3.86
CA GLY A 382 -22.79 -3.52 -4.58
C GLY A 382 -22.45 -4.41 -5.79
N THR A 383 -23.22 -5.48 -5.99
CA THR A 383 -22.99 -6.43 -7.09
C THR A 383 -23.60 -5.94 -8.38
N SER A 384 -22.82 -5.95 -9.46
CA SER A 384 -23.30 -5.74 -10.83
C SER A 384 -24.08 -6.95 -11.36
N THR A 385 -24.84 -6.76 -12.44
CA THR A 385 -25.51 -7.85 -13.15
C THR A 385 -24.47 -8.85 -13.68
N PRO A 386 -24.53 -10.13 -13.29
CA PRO A 386 -23.56 -11.12 -13.74
C PRO A 386 -23.86 -11.58 -15.19
N ILE A 387 -22.80 -11.84 -15.97
CA ILE A 387 -22.94 -12.50 -17.28
C ILE A 387 -23.46 -13.93 -17.10
N ILE A 388 -22.96 -14.63 -16.07
CA ILE A 388 -23.48 -15.94 -15.66
C ILE A 388 -24.70 -15.72 -14.77
N GLY A 389 -25.87 -15.72 -15.41
CA GLY A 389 -27.12 -15.39 -14.74
C GLY A 389 -27.59 -16.42 -13.71
N ARG A 390 -28.59 -16.02 -12.92
CA ARG A 390 -29.19 -16.86 -11.88
C ARG A 390 -29.70 -18.19 -12.46
N GLY A 391 -29.43 -19.28 -11.76
CA GLY A 391 -29.88 -20.61 -12.15
C GLY A 391 -29.02 -21.28 -13.22
N VAL A 392 -27.86 -20.71 -13.56
CA VAL A 392 -26.82 -21.34 -14.38
C VAL A 392 -25.73 -21.91 -13.47
N MET A 393 -25.36 -23.16 -13.72
CA MET A 393 -24.15 -23.78 -13.18
C MET A 393 -23.04 -23.60 -14.22
N LEU A 394 -21.88 -23.13 -13.77
CA LEU A 394 -20.66 -23.06 -14.57
C LEU A 394 -19.54 -23.76 -13.79
N ALA A 395 -18.86 -24.71 -14.42
CA ALA A 395 -17.72 -25.39 -13.84
C ALA A 395 -16.58 -25.49 -14.85
N LEU A 396 -15.35 -25.35 -14.37
CA LEU A 396 -14.14 -25.67 -15.12
C LEU A 396 -13.65 -27.05 -14.68
N LYS A 397 -13.73 -28.03 -15.58
CA LYS A 397 -13.24 -29.40 -15.36
C LYS A 397 -12.20 -29.71 -16.42
N GLU A 398 -10.96 -29.94 -15.98
CA GLU A 398 -9.83 -30.27 -16.88
C GLU A 398 -9.66 -29.23 -18.01
N GLY A 399 -9.80 -27.94 -17.67
CA GLY A 399 -9.69 -26.82 -18.63
C GLY A 399 -10.89 -26.63 -19.54
N ARG A 400 -11.92 -27.49 -19.48
CA ARG A 400 -13.17 -27.35 -20.24
C ARG A 400 -14.29 -26.80 -19.38
N VAL A 401 -15.08 -25.93 -19.98
CA VAL A 401 -16.29 -25.37 -19.40
C VAL A 401 -17.42 -26.38 -19.51
N VAL A 402 -18.03 -26.70 -18.38
CA VAL A 402 -19.28 -27.44 -18.29
C VAL A 402 -20.34 -26.50 -17.76
N ALA A 403 -21.35 -26.21 -18.57
CA ALA A 403 -22.44 -25.33 -18.20
C ALA A 403 -23.78 -26.08 -18.21
N ALA A 404 -24.57 -25.90 -17.16
CA ALA A 404 -25.90 -26.49 -17.05
C ALA A 404 -26.89 -25.44 -16.55
N VAL A 405 -28.16 -25.60 -16.91
CA VAL A 405 -29.21 -24.63 -16.59
C VAL A 405 -30.32 -25.27 -15.78
N SER A 406 -30.78 -24.57 -14.75
CA SER A 406 -31.95 -24.94 -13.96
C SER A 406 -33.25 -24.39 -14.57
N SER A 407 -34.40 -24.75 -14.01
CA SER A 407 -35.69 -24.17 -14.38
C SER A 407 -35.78 -22.65 -14.12
N MET A 408 -34.94 -22.12 -13.21
CA MET A 408 -34.94 -20.70 -12.85
C MET A 408 -34.13 -19.81 -13.82
N ALA A 409 -33.39 -20.39 -14.77
CA ALA A 409 -32.58 -19.64 -15.70
C ALA A 409 -33.43 -18.91 -16.74
N THR A 410 -33.15 -17.61 -16.93
CA THR A 410 -33.75 -16.79 -17.99
C THR A 410 -33.27 -17.23 -19.37
N ASP A 411 -34.00 -16.87 -20.42
CA ASP A 411 -33.62 -17.22 -21.79
C ASP A 411 -32.25 -16.68 -22.18
N ASP A 412 -31.91 -15.45 -21.75
CA ASP A 412 -30.59 -14.88 -21.97
C ASP A 412 -29.48 -15.64 -21.24
N SER A 413 -29.74 -16.07 -20.00
CA SER A 413 -28.79 -16.90 -19.25
C SER A 413 -28.59 -18.27 -19.91
N ARG A 414 -29.65 -18.84 -20.51
CA ARG A 414 -29.58 -20.08 -21.29
C ARG A 414 -28.74 -19.90 -22.54
N LYS A 415 -28.92 -18.80 -23.27
CA LYS A 415 -28.11 -18.48 -24.47
C LYS A 415 -26.62 -18.38 -24.10
N VAL A 416 -26.27 -17.61 -23.07
CA VAL A 416 -24.87 -17.48 -22.59
C VAL A 416 -24.30 -18.85 -22.21
N SER A 417 -25.04 -19.64 -21.44
CA SER A 417 -24.63 -20.98 -21.01
C SER A 417 -24.37 -21.92 -22.19
N LEU A 418 -25.20 -21.88 -23.23
CA LEU A 418 -25.04 -22.74 -24.42
C LEU A 418 -23.75 -22.43 -25.19
N VAL A 419 -23.45 -21.14 -25.35
CA VAL A 419 -22.24 -20.69 -26.04
C VAL A 419 -20.99 -21.12 -25.27
N LEU A 420 -20.96 -20.89 -23.95
CA LEU A 420 -19.83 -21.24 -23.10
C LEU A 420 -19.65 -22.75 -22.90
N ASN A 421 -20.72 -23.55 -22.97
CA ASN A 421 -20.63 -24.98 -22.74
C ASN A 421 -19.69 -25.67 -23.75
N GLY A 422 -18.76 -26.47 -23.25
CA GLY A 422 -17.76 -27.18 -24.04
C GLY A 422 -16.57 -26.33 -24.51
N ALA A 423 -16.55 -25.02 -24.20
CA ALA A 423 -15.40 -24.18 -24.50
C ALA A 423 -14.21 -24.52 -23.59
N ILE A 424 -13.00 -24.26 -24.04
CA ILE A 424 -11.74 -24.45 -23.32
C ILE A 424 -11.32 -23.09 -22.77
N TYR A 425 -11.14 -22.98 -21.45
CA TYR A 425 -10.68 -21.74 -20.82
C TYR A 425 -9.16 -21.62 -20.94
N LEU A 426 -8.68 -20.44 -21.35
CA LEU A 426 -7.26 -20.18 -21.48
C LEU A 426 -6.71 -19.65 -20.15
N ASP A 427 -6.38 -20.58 -19.26
CA ASP A 427 -5.86 -20.26 -17.92
C ASP A 427 -4.57 -19.43 -17.99
N GLY A 428 -4.41 -18.52 -17.02
CA GLY A 428 -3.29 -17.58 -16.95
C GLY A 428 -3.28 -16.46 -18.00
N THR A 429 -4.24 -16.39 -18.93
CA THR A 429 -4.27 -15.38 -20.01
C THR A 429 -5.46 -14.43 -19.94
N HIS A 430 -5.94 -14.11 -18.75
CA HIS A 430 -6.95 -13.06 -18.53
C HIS A 430 -6.25 -11.75 -18.18
N TYR A 431 -6.81 -10.62 -18.61
CA TYR A 431 -6.17 -9.31 -18.47
C TYR A 431 -7.22 -8.22 -18.26
N THR A 432 -6.85 -7.14 -17.55
CA THR A 432 -7.69 -5.94 -17.45
C THR A 432 -7.38 -4.98 -18.60
N GLN A 433 -8.32 -4.79 -19.52
CA GLN A 433 -8.16 -3.93 -20.69
C GLN A 433 -9.19 -2.80 -20.64
N ASP A 434 -8.71 -1.55 -20.63
CA ASP A 434 -9.53 -0.35 -20.54
C ASP A 434 -10.56 -0.38 -19.39
N GLY A 435 -10.15 -0.98 -18.26
CA GLY A 435 -10.99 -1.14 -17.07
C GLY A 435 -11.95 -2.35 -17.10
N CYS A 436 -11.94 -3.15 -18.16
CA CYS A 436 -12.73 -4.36 -18.31
C CYS A 436 -11.90 -5.61 -18.00
N ASP A 437 -12.42 -6.52 -17.17
CA ASP A 437 -11.80 -7.82 -16.93
C ASP A 437 -12.11 -8.78 -18.08
N CYS A 438 -11.11 -9.10 -18.90
CA CYS A 438 -11.28 -9.87 -20.14
C CYS A 438 -10.81 -11.32 -19.94
N HIS A 439 -11.75 -12.26 -20.06
CA HIS A 439 -11.50 -13.70 -20.04
C HIS A 439 -11.65 -14.32 -21.43
N TYR A 440 -10.78 -15.27 -21.76
CA TYR A 440 -10.70 -15.87 -23.09
C TYR A 440 -10.96 -17.38 -23.08
N PHE A 441 -11.75 -17.80 -24.06
CA PHE A 441 -12.16 -19.18 -24.26
C PHE A 441 -12.03 -19.57 -25.73
N VAL A 442 -11.87 -20.86 -25.98
CA VAL A 442 -11.76 -21.42 -27.34
C VAL A 442 -12.73 -22.58 -27.52
N LYS A 443 -13.45 -22.63 -28.64
CA LYS A 443 -14.35 -23.73 -28.98
C LYS A 443 -13.96 -24.32 -30.33
N VAL A 444 -13.60 -25.60 -30.33
CA VAL A 444 -13.25 -26.32 -31.56
C VAL A 444 -14.54 -26.72 -32.28
N GLY A 445 -14.81 -26.14 -33.44
CA GLY A 445 -16.03 -26.35 -34.21
C GLY A 445 -16.56 -25.09 -34.90
N SER A 446 -17.72 -25.23 -35.56
CA SER A 446 -18.42 -24.09 -36.16
C SER A 446 -19.20 -23.29 -35.11
N ALA A 447 -19.23 -21.97 -35.29
CA ALA A 447 -20.06 -21.07 -34.49
C ALA A 447 -21.54 -21.07 -34.92
N ASP A 448 -21.91 -21.67 -36.05
CA ASP A 448 -23.24 -21.47 -36.66
C ASP A 448 -24.41 -21.89 -35.74
N SER A 449 -24.26 -22.99 -34.99
CA SER A 449 -25.28 -23.44 -34.02
C SER A 449 -25.49 -22.42 -32.90
N ASP A 450 -24.39 -21.87 -32.39
CA ASP A 450 -24.41 -20.92 -31.27
C ASP A 450 -24.91 -19.54 -31.74
N LEU A 451 -24.52 -19.11 -32.94
CA LEU A 451 -24.99 -17.88 -33.57
C LEU A 451 -26.48 -17.91 -33.89
N LEU A 452 -27.00 -19.07 -34.31
CA LEU A 452 -28.43 -19.28 -34.54
C LEU A 452 -29.23 -19.06 -33.24
N VAL A 453 -28.75 -19.61 -32.12
CA VAL A 453 -29.37 -19.45 -30.79
C VAL A 453 -29.33 -18.00 -30.31
N LEU A 454 -28.24 -17.28 -30.59
CA LEU A 454 -28.12 -15.85 -30.28
C LEU A 454 -29.00 -14.98 -31.19
N GLY A 455 -29.43 -15.52 -32.33
CA GLY A 455 -30.14 -14.77 -33.38
C GLY A 455 -29.30 -13.60 -33.88
N LEU A 456 -28.01 -13.83 -34.11
CA LEU A 456 -27.04 -12.81 -34.51
C LEU A 456 -26.03 -13.41 -35.49
N THR A 457 -25.83 -12.76 -36.65
CA THR A 457 -24.92 -13.25 -37.71
C THR A 457 -23.60 -12.47 -37.76
N SER A 458 -23.62 -11.20 -37.37
CA SER A 458 -22.47 -10.29 -37.19
C SER A 458 -22.91 -9.05 -36.40
N GLY A 459 -21.95 -8.28 -35.88
CA GLY A 459 -22.23 -7.01 -35.21
C GLY A 459 -22.56 -7.17 -33.73
N ARG A 460 -23.28 -6.20 -33.15
CA ARG A 460 -23.56 -6.11 -31.71
C ARG A 460 -25.06 -6.17 -31.43
N LYS A 461 -25.45 -6.88 -30.38
CA LYS A 461 -26.83 -6.99 -29.88
C LYS A 461 -26.84 -6.90 -28.35
N ALA A 462 -27.72 -6.10 -27.77
CA ALA A 462 -27.97 -6.13 -26.34
C ALA A 462 -29.04 -7.18 -26.02
N LEU A 463 -28.80 -8.00 -25.01
CA LEU A 463 -29.79 -8.90 -24.41
C LEU A 463 -30.71 -8.13 -23.46
N GLU A 464 -31.84 -8.71 -23.07
CA GLU A 464 -32.80 -8.07 -22.15
C GLU A 464 -32.18 -7.84 -20.76
N SER A 465 -31.25 -8.71 -20.38
CA SER A 465 -30.43 -8.57 -19.18
C SER A 465 -29.41 -7.40 -19.22
N GLY A 466 -29.28 -6.70 -20.35
CA GLY A 466 -28.30 -5.63 -20.56
C GLY A 466 -26.91 -6.11 -20.98
N ILE A 467 -26.71 -7.42 -21.14
CA ILE A 467 -25.45 -8.00 -21.63
C ILE A 467 -25.30 -7.68 -23.12
N ASN A 468 -24.15 -7.13 -23.51
CA ASN A 468 -23.83 -6.93 -24.91
C ASN A 468 -23.20 -8.18 -25.50
N VAL A 469 -23.72 -8.63 -26.64
CA VAL A 469 -23.18 -9.73 -27.43
C VAL A 469 -22.60 -9.14 -28.70
N THR A 470 -21.32 -9.35 -28.94
CA THR A 470 -20.63 -8.89 -30.15
C THR A 470 -20.08 -10.09 -30.91
N VAL A 471 -20.35 -10.16 -32.22
CA VAL A 471 -19.83 -11.19 -33.11
C VAL A 471 -18.89 -10.54 -34.13
N SER A 472 -17.63 -10.96 -34.12
CA SER A 472 -16.56 -10.40 -34.93
C SER A 472 -15.71 -11.48 -35.61
N GLY A 473 -14.90 -11.08 -36.60
CA GLY A 473 -13.92 -11.97 -37.23
C GLY A 473 -14.50 -13.14 -38.02
N ARG A 474 -15.79 -13.09 -38.40
CA ARG A 474 -16.47 -14.19 -39.09
C ARG A 474 -15.82 -14.44 -40.46
N SER A 475 -15.29 -15.64 -40.63
CA SER A 475 -14.69 -16.11 -41.87
C SER A 475 -14.88 -17.62 -41.99
N ARG A 476 -14.44 -18.23 -43.11
CA ARG A 476 -14.37 -19.70 -43.22
C ARG A 476 -13.45 -20.34 -42.17
N ARG A 477 -12.56 -19.56 -41.55
CA ARG A 477 -11.57 -20.05 -40.58
C ARG A 477 -12.03 -19.95 -39.12
N GLY A 478 -13.12 -19.24 -38.84
CA GLY A 478 -13.63 -19.07 -37.47
C GLY A 478 -14.50 -17.83 -37.26
N ALA A 479 -14.90 -17.60 -36.02
CA ALA A 479 -15.62 -16.42 -35.54
C ALA A 479 -15.28 -16.18 -34.07
N THR A 480 -15.48 -14.96 -33.58
CA THR A 480 -15.36 -14.62 -32.16
C THR A 480 -16.70 -14.10 -31.65
N VAL A 481 -17.17 -14.66 -30.53
CA VAL A 481 -18.38 -14.22 -29.82
C VAL A 481 -17.95 -13.66 -28.47
N GLU A 482 -18.30 -12.42 -28.19
CA GLU A 482 -17.97 -11.75 -26.93
C GLU A 482 -19.25 -11.36 -26.18
N PHE A 483 -19.31 -11.75 -24.91
CA PHE A 483 -20.30 -11.27 -23.95
C PHE A 483 -19.67 -10.21 -23.07
N ALA A 484 -20.22 -9.00 -23.05
CA ALA A 484 -19.64 -7.88 -22.31
C ALA A 484 -20.68 -7.13 -21.48
N VAL A 485 -20.30 -6.87 -20.23
CA VAL A 485 -20.83 -5.81 -19.36
C VAL A 485 -19.68 -4.82 -19.09
N PRO A 486 -19.92 -3.60 -18.56
CA PRO A 486 -18.87 -2.57 -18.47
C PRO A 486 -17.57 -3.02 -17.79
N SER A 487 -17.64 -3.93 -16.80
CA SER A 487 -16.49 -4.38 -16.02
C SER A 487 -15.98 -5.79 -16.36
N LEU A 488 -16.68 -6.55 -17.20
CA LEU A 488 -16.37 -7.96 -17.47
C LEU A 488 -16.70 -8.32 -18.92
N ALA A 489 -15.75 -8.96 -19.59
CA ALA A 489 -15.91 -9.51 -20.93
C ALA A 489 -15.49 -10.99 -20.98
N LEU A 490 -16.36 -11.83 -21.55
CA LEU A 490 -16.08 -13.23 -21.85
C LEU A 490 -16.02 -13.41 -23.36
N SER A 491 -14.85 -13.72 -23.90
CA SER A 491 -14.61 -13.85 -25.34
C SER A 491 -14.39 -15.31 -25.72
N VAL A 492 -15.20 -15.83 -26.65
CA VAL A 492 -15.12 -17.20 -27.16
C VAL A 492 -14.70 -17.18 -28.63
N ARG A 493 -13.50 -17.70 -28.91
CA ARG A 493 -13.00 -17.89 -30.27
C ARG A 493 -13.33 -19.28 -30.80
N TYR A 494 -13.90 -19.34 -31.99
CA TYR A 494 -14.20 -20.57 -32.71
C TYR A 494 -13.13 -20.83 -33.77
N GLY A 495 -12.75 -22.10 -33.93
CA GLY A 495 -11.93 -22.54 -35.05
C GLY A 495 -12.10 -24.04 -35.31
N LEU A 496 -11.82 -24.44 -36.56
CA LEU A 496 -11.97 -25.82 -37.01
C LEU A 496 -10.70 -26.65 -36.83
N ALA A 497 -9.54 -25.99 -36.73
CA ALA A 497 -8.26 -26.65 -36.57
C ALA A 497 -8.08 -27.17 -35.13
N LEU A 498 -7.33 -28.26 -34.95
CA LEU A 498 -7.11 -28.87 -33.64
C LEU A 498 -6.14 -28.06 -32.76
N ASP A 499 -5.27 -27.28 -33.37
CA ASP A 499 -4.28 -26.40 -32.75
C ASP A 499 -4.81 -24.98 -32.46
N VAL A 500 -6.09 -24.70 -32.73
CA VAL A 500 -6.71 -23.38 -32.50
C VAL A 500 -6.52 -22.88 -31.06
N VAL A 501 -6.43 -23.79 -30.09
CA VAL A 501 -6.19 -23.45 -28.68
C VAL A 501 -4.80 -22.86 -28.48
N ASP A 502 -3.79 -23.48 -29.07
CA ASP A 502 -2.40 -23.03 -28.99
C ASP A 502 -2.18 -21.77 -29.83
N GLU A 503 -2.79 -21.71 -31.03
CA GLU A 503 -2.78 -20.49 -31.86
C GLU A 503 -3.38 -19.29 -31.11
N GLU A 504 -4.50 -19.49 -30.40
CA GLU A 504 -5.12 -18.41 -29.65
C GLU A 504 -4.29 -17.98 -28.44
N ARG A 505 -3.68 -18.93 -27.72
CA ARG A 505 -2.77 -18.61 -26.63
C ARG A 505 -1.58 -17.77 -27.11
N VAL A 506 -0.94 -18.18 -28.21
CA VAL A 506 0.17 -17.43 -28.82
C VAL A 506 -0.29 -16.03 -29.25
N ARG A 507 -1.47 -15.93 -29.87
CA ARG A 507 -2.03 -14.62 -30.28
C ARG A 507 -2.27 -13.70 -29.07
N LEU A 508 -2.87 -14.21 -28.00
CA LEU A 508 -3.16 -13.41 -26.80
C LEU A 508 -1.89 -12.93 -26.12
N LEU A 509 -0.86 -13.78 -26.03
CA LEU A 509 0.44 -13.42 -25.48
C LEU A 509 1.15 -12.36 -26.34
N GLU A 510 1.06 -12.44 -27.67
CA GLU A 510 1.62 -11.41 -28.55
C GLU A 510 0.87 -10.07 -28.43
N LEU A 511 -0.46 -10.10 -28.31
CA LEU A 511 -1.24 -8.88 -28.05
C LEU A 511 -0.93 -8.28 -26.68
N ALA A 512 -0.77 -9.12 -25.66
CA ALA A 512 -0.34 -8.71 -24.32
C ALA A 512 1.05 -8.07 -24.38
N ARG A 513 2.00 -8.69 -25.09
CA ARG A 513 3.34 -8.13 -25.32
C ARG A 513 3.29 -6.76 -25.99
N GLN A 514 2.46 -6.59 -27.01
CA GLN A 514 2.29 -5.30 -27.68
C GLN A 514 1.80 -4.21 -26.71
N ARG A 515 0.85 -4.54 -25.83
CA ARG A 515 0.40 -3.63 -24.76
C ARG A 515 1.51 -3.32 -23.75
N ALA A 516 2.21 -4.35 -23.26
CA ALA A 516 3.34 -4.17 -22.32
C ALA A 516 4.42 -3.25 -22.89
N LEU A 517 4.81 -3.48 -24.15
CA LEU A 517 5.80 -2.66 -24.85
C LEU A 517 5.31 -1.23 -25.08
N ALA A 518 4.07 -1.06 -25.55
CA ALA A 518 3.49 0.26 -25.75
C ALA A 518 3.46 1.06 -24.43
N GLY A 519 3.00 0.43 -23.35
CA GLY A 519 2.97 1.03 -22.01
C GLY A 519 4.37 1.32 -21.46
N ALA A 520 5.34 0.43 -21.66
CA ALA A 520 6.71 0.63 -21.22
C ALA A 520 7.37 1.82 -21.94
N TRP A 521 7.25 1.90 -23.27
CA TRP A 521 7.79 3.02 -24.05
C TRP A 521 7.09 4.34 -23.73
N LEU A 522 5.77 4.33 -23.54
CA LEU A 522 5.01 5.53 -23.14
C LEU A 522 5.49 6.06 -21.78
N ARG A 523 5.69 5.17 -20.80
CA ARG A 523 6.22 5.57 -19.48
C ARG A 523 7.65 6.07 -19.56
N GLU A 524 8.49 5.45 -20.37
CA GLU A 524 9.88 5.88 -20.58
C GLU A 524 9.93 7.27 -21.24
N GLN A 525 9.10 7.49 -22.26
CA GLN A 525 8.96 8.79 -22.92
C GLN A 525 8.43 9.84 -21.94
N GLN A 526 7.45 9.50 -21.11
CA GLN A 526 6.91 10.43 -20.11
C GLN A 526 7.96 10.78 -19.04
N ARG A 527 8.76 9.81 -18.58
CA ARG A 527 9.90 10.07 -17.68
C ARG A 527 10.89 11.04 -18.32
N ALA A 528 11.21 10.88 -19.60
CA ALA A 528 12.09 11.80 -20.32
C ALA A 528 11.50 13.22 -20.42
N LYS A 529 10.19 13.35 -20.71
CA LYS A 529 9.47 14.64 -20.75
C LYS A 529 9.47 15.34 -19.38
N ASP A 530 9.27 14.57 -18.31
CA ASP A 530 9.27 15.08 -16.93
C ASP A 530 10.68 15.41 -16.41
N GLY A 531 11.74 15.13 -17.19
CA GLY A 531 13.13 15.26 -16.74
C GLY A 531 13.53 14.23 -15.67
N LYS A 532 12.73 13.18 -15.47
CA LYS A 532 13.00 12.08 -14.53
C LYS A 532 14.07 11.14 -15.10
N GLU A 533 14.66 10.33 -14.23
CA GLU A 533 15.58 9.27 -14.67
C GLU A 533 14.78 8.12 -15.31
N GLY A 534 15.31 7.62 -16.43
CA GLY A 534 14.75 6.50 -17.14
C GLY A 534 14.95 5.18 -16.40
N SER A 535 14.29 4.13 -16.89
CA SER A 535 14.60 2.75 -16.47
C SER A 535 16.05 2.36 -16.85
N ARG A 536 16.62 3.06 -17.82
CA ARG A 536 18.00 2.94 -18.30
C ARG A 536 18.66 4.32 -18.44
N LEU A 537 19.99 4.33 -18.39
CA LEU A 537 20.80 5.49 -18.76
C LEU A 537 20.78 5.67 -20.29
N TRP A 538 20.04 6.67 -20.75
CA TRP A 538 20.01 7.10 -22.16
C TRP A 538 21.05 8.20 -22.39
N THR A 539 21.77 8.13 -23.51
CA THR A 539 22.56 9.26 -24.01
C THR A 539 21.65 10.41 -24.45
N GLU A 540 22.17 11.63 -24.57
CA GLU A 540 21.35 12.78 -24.95
C GLU A 540 20.72 12.59 -26.36
N GLY A 541 21.45 12.01 -27.31
CA GLY A 541 20.91 11.69 -28.63
C GLY A 541 19.77 10.66 -28.58
N GLU A 542 19.92 9.60 -27.78
CA GLU A 542 18.87 8.59 -27.57
C GLU A 542 17.65 9.20 -26.86
N LYS A 543 17.86 10.10 -25.89
CA LYS A 543 16.78 10.80 -25.19
C LYS A 543 15.99 11.71 -26.14
N GLN A 544 16.66 12.45 -27.03
CA GLN A 544 15.96 13.24 -28.05
C GLN A 544 15.18 12.36 -29.04
N GLN A 545 15.73 11.19 -29.39
CA GLN A 545 15.02 10.22 -30.21
C GLN A 545 13.77 9.68 -29.50
N LEU A 546 13.87 9.35 -28.22
CA LEU A 546 12.74 8.92 -27.39
C LEU A 546 11.65 10.01 -27.32
N LEU A 547 12.04 11.28 -27.14
CA LEU A 547 11.11 12.40 -27.07
C LEU A 547 10.36 12.63 -28.39
N THR A 548 11.05 12.48 -29.53
CA THR A 548 10.49 12.76 -30.87
C THR A 548 9.74 11.58 -31.47
N ALA A 549 10.30 10.38 -31.41
CA ALA A 549 9.77 9.17 -32.04
C ALA A 549 9.04 8.22 -31.08
N GLY A 550 9.16 8.43 -29.76
CA GLY A 550 8.58 7.54 -28.74
C GLY A 550 9.33 6.22 -28.54
N ARG A 551 10.38 5.96 -29.32
CA ARG A 551 11.26 4.78 -29.24
C ARG A 551 12.70 5.17 -29.58
N VAL A 552 13.65 4.32 -29.18
CA VAL A 552 15.08 4.49 -29.46
C VAL A 552 15.54 3.40 -30.42
N GLN A 553 16.21 3.79 -31.51
CA GLN A 553 16.65 2.83 -32.52
C GLN A 553 17.73 1.89 -31.97
N GLY A 554 17.62 0.61 -32.29
CA GLY A 554 18.54 -0.43 -31.81
C GLY A 554 18.21 -1.00 -30.43
N TYR A 555 17.16 -0.49 -29.77
CA TYR A 555 16.63 -1.01 -28.53
C TYR A 555 15.28 -1.68 -28.74
N ASP A 556 15.07 -2.79 -28.06
CA ASP A 556 13.75 -3.41 -27.92
C ASP A 556 13.47 -3.74 -26.46
N GLY A 557 12.19 -3.93 -26.14
CA GLY A 557 11.74 -4.34 -24.82
C GLY A 557 11.68 -5.86 -24.70
N TYR A 558 12.22 -6.37 -23.59
CA TYR A 558 12.21 -7.80 -23.28
C TYR A 558 11.68 -8.01 -21.86
N TYR A 559 11.04 -9.15 -21.61
CA TYR A 559 10.53 -9.48 -20.29
C TYR A 559 11.66 -9.68 -19.27
N VAL A 560 11.48 -9.20 -18.05
CA VAL A 560 12.37 -9.48 -16.91
C VAL A 560 12.05 -10.86 -16.36
N LEU A 561 10.77 -11.13 -16.06
CA LEU A 561 10.26 -12.45 -15.67
C LEU A 561 9.71 -13.19 -16.90
N PRO A 562 10.06 -14.47 -17.10
CA PRO A 562 9.67 -15.23 -18.30
C PRO A 562 8.15 -15.45 -18.36
N VAL A 563 7.54 -15.05 -19.47
CA VAL A 563 6.08 -15.11 -19.66
C VAL A 563 5.57 -16.55 -19.76
N GLU A 564 6.44 -17.51 -20.07
CA GLU A 564 6.12 -18.93 -20.10
C GLU A 564 5.80 -19.48 -18.70
N GLN A 565 6.36 -18.86 -17.65
CA GLN A 565 6.10 -19.20 -16.26
C GLN A 565 5.10 -18.25 -15.60
N TYR A 566 5.05 -16.99 -16.07
CA TYR A 566 4.21 -15.93 -15.53
C TYR A 566 3.35 -15.26 -16.62
N PRO A 567 2.42 -16.00 -17.26
CA PRO A 567 1.58 -15.47 -18.34
C PRO A 567 0.69 -14.30 -17.89
N GLU A 568 0.35 -14.23 -16.60
CA GLU A 568 -0.39 -13.11 -15.99
C GLU A 568 0.38 -11.78 -16.02
N LEU A 569 1.70 -11.80 -16.23
CA LEU A 569 2.54 -10.61 -16.36
C LEU A 569 2.79 -10.20 -17.82
N ALA A 570 2.14 -10.85 -18.79
CA ALA A 570 2.40 -10.64 -20.22
C ALA A 570 2.08 -9.21 -20.71
N ASP A 571 1.07 -8.55 -20.16
CA ASP A 571 0.73 -7.17 -20.51
C ASP A 571 1.30 -6.13 -19.53
N SER A 572 2.03 -6.58 -18.51
CA SER A 572 2.62 -5.72 -17.51
C SER A 572 3.82 -4.96 -18.07
N SER A 573 3.65 -3.64 -18.20
CA SER A 573 4.72 -2.76 -18.61
C SER A 573 5.90 -2.71 -17.62
N THR A 574 5.68 -2.95 -16.31
CA THR A 574 6.76 -3.00 -15.30
C THR A 574 7.62 -4.25 -15.39
N ASN A 575 7.15 -5.27 -16.13
CA ASN A 575 7.93 -6.47 -16.42
C ASN A 575 8.81 -6.32 -17.68
N ILE A 576 8.91 -5.13 -18.27
CA ILE A 576 9.72 -4.87 -19.48
C ILE A 576 11.03 -4.15 -19.12
N GLN A 577 12.14 -4.60 -19.71
CA GLN A 577 13.44 -3.95 -19.70
C GLN A 577 13.93 -3.67 -21.13
N PHE A 578 14.58 -2.52 -21.36
CA PHE A 578 15.08 -2.12 -22.68
C PHE A 578 16.55 -2.51 -22.88
N LEU A 579 16.79 -3.36 -23.88
CA LEU A 579 18.12 -3.92 -24.18
C LEU A 579 18.46 -3.75 -25.67
N ARG A 580 19.77 -3.67 -25.96
CA ARG A 580 20.27 -3.78 -27.34
C ARG A 580 20.39 -5.25 -27.73
N GLN A 581 20.34 -5.56 -29.03
CA GLN A 581 20.50 -6.94 -29.53
C GLN A 581 21.78 -7.62 -29.02
N ASN A 582 22.88 -6.86 -28.87
CA ASN A 582 24.17 -7.37 -28.41
C ASN A 582 24.20 -7.74 -26.92
N GLU A 583 23.18 -7.33 -26.14
CA GLU A 583 23.08 -7.57 -24.70
C GLU A 583 22.25 -8.83 -24.38
N MET A 584 21.56 -9.39 -25.38
CA MET A 584 20.67 -10.56 -25.20
C MET A 584 21.41 -11.80 -24.69
N GLY A 585 22.67 -12.00 -25.06
CA GLY A 585 23.46 -13.19 -24.69
C GLY A 585 24.05 -13.17 -23.28
N LYS A 586 23.79 -12.13 -22.48
CA LYS A 586 24.22 -12.05 -21.07
C LYS A 586 23.08 -12.38 -20.08
N ARG A 587 21.97 -12.95 -20.58
CA ARG A 587 20.80 -13.39 -19.80
C ARG A 587 21.06 -14.65 -19.02
#